data_AF-A0A2H3E426-F1
#
_entry.id   AF-A0A2H3E426-F1
#
_cell.length_a   1.000
_cell.length_b   1.000
_cell.length_c   1.000
_cell.angle_alpha   90.00
_cell.angle_beta   90.00
_cell.angle_gamma   90.00
#
_symmetry.space_group_name_H-M   'P 1'
#
loop_
_entity.id
_entity.type
_entity.pdbx_description
1 polymer ?
#
loop_
_entity_poly.entity_id
_entity_poly.type
_entity_poly.pdbx_seq_one_letter_code
_entity_poly.pdbx_strand_id
1 'polypeptide(L)'
;NNSCAYDATIFILFNLWNVKNHACGVSLGMEDNTWMQMLGALFAKFSRHEYTLEVVRDYFRRQLHREFPNVFVFSRFISIESIMMKLLKGDNPFLMVMHKCTAGHEEPKSTQNCCMVVPTSTGSMRWSTVQEYINNCRAMPPMFNGAECAECGADMVLHHTFMYSPSILAVCIAHTTTPPDMSFELPIGEGATRYTLMGIVYHGDAHFTS
;
A
#
# COMPACT_ATOMS: atom_id res chain seq x y z
N ASN A 1 9.37 15.48 -19.05
CA ASN A 1 8.14 15.66 -18.24
C ASN A 1 8.18 14.56 -17.18
N ASN A 2 8.35 14.89 -15.90
CA ASN A 2 8.51 13.90 -14.83
C ASN A 2 7.13 13.34 -14.42
N SER A 3 6.44 12.70 -15.36
CA SER A 3 5.07 12.20 -15.21
C SER A 3 4.98 10.68 -15.10
N CYS A 4 6.06 9.93 -15.35
CA CYS A 4 6.07 8.46 -15.45
C CYS A 4 5.42 7.76 -14.26
N ALA A 5 5.64 8.25 -13.03
CA ALA A 5 4.98 7.73 -11.84
C ALA A 5 3.44 7.85 -11.90
N TYR A 6 2.93 8.98 -12.41
CA TYR A 6 1.50 9.18 -12.62
C TYR A 6 0.97 8.30 -13.76
N ASP A 7 1.70 8.22 -14.88
CA ASP A 7 1.34 7.40 -16.04
C ASP A 7 1.17 5.93 -15.61
N ALA A 8 2.18 5.37 -14.93
CA ALA A 8 2.16 3.98 -14.44
C ALA A 8 1.06 3.73 -13.40
N THR A 9 0.88 4.66 -12.44
CA THR A 9 -0.16 4.55 -11.41
C THR A 9 -1.55 4.53 -12.06
N ILE A 10 -1.80 5.44 -13.00
CA ILE A 10 -3.10 5.56 -13.68
C ILE A 10 -3.39 4.33 -14.52
N PHE A 11 -2.40 3.82 -15.23
CA PHE A 11 -2.57 2.65 -16.07
C PHE A 11 -2.99 1.41 -15.26
N ILE A 12 -2.29 1.12 -14.16
CA ILE A 12 -2.64 -0.02 -13.30
C ILE A 12 -4.01 0.15 -12.66
N LEU A 13 -4.31 1.34 -12.14
CA LEU A 13 -5.61 1.61 -11.51
C LEU A 13 -6.74 1.56 -12.52
N PHE A 14 -6.52 2.01 -13.75
CA PHE A 14 -7.51 1.90 -14.82
C PHE A 14 -7.78 0.42 -15.16
N ASN A 15 -6.73 -0.40 -15.32
CA ASN A 15 -6.89 -1.83 -15.60
C ASN A 15 -7.66 -2.53 -14.48
N LEU A 16 -7.33 -2.22 -13.22
CA LEU A 16 -8.03 -2.73 -12.06
C LEU A 16 -9.50 -2.30 -12.01
N TRP A 17 -9.77 -1.02 -12.26
CA TRP A 17 -11.13 -0.47 -12.35
C TRP A 17 -11.92 -1.16 -13.47
N ASN A 18 -11.31 -1.33 -14.64
CA ASN A 18 -11.97 -1.91 -15.80
C ASN A 18 -12.38 -3.37 -15.53
N VAL A 19 -11.49 -4.18 -14.96
CA VAL A 19 -11.80 -5.56 -14.56
C VAL A 19 -12.96 -5.61 -13.56
N LYS A 20 -12.92 -4.78 -12.51
CA LYS A 20 -13.98 -4.76 -11.48
C LYS A 20 -15.32 -4.24 -12.01
N ASN A 21 -15.30 -3.19 -12.82
CA ASN A 21 -16.49 -2.58 -13.40
C ASN A 21 -17.22 -3.58 -14.31
N HIS A 22 -16.48 -4.34 -15.12
CA HIS A 22 -17.06 -5.39 -15.96
C HIS A 22 -17.54 -6.61 -15.17
N ALA A 23 -16.86 -6.99 -14.08
CA ALA A 23 -17.21 -8.19 -13.32
C ALA A 23 -18.43 -7.99 -12.40
N CYS A 24 -18.52 -6.85 -11.72
CA CYS A 24 -19.53 -6.65 -10.66
C CYS A 24 -20.25 -5.29 -10.71
N GLY A 25 -19.91 -4.39 -11.66
CA GLY A 25 -20.45 -3.02 -11.67
C GLY A 25 -20.04 -2.17 -10.47
N VAL A 26 -18.99 -2.58 -9.75
CA VAL A 26 -18.53 -1.93 -8.51
C VAL A 26 -17.41 -0.94 -8.85
N SER A 27 -17.35 0.17 -8.09
CA SER A 27 -16.26 1.14 -8.13
C SER A 27 -14.90 0.50 -7.74
N LEU A 28 -13.79 1.25 -7.78
CA LEU A 28 -12.46 0.74 -7.42
C LEU A 28 -12.38 0.09 -6.02
N GLY A 29 -13.37 0.29 -5.15
CA GLY A 29 -13.29 -0.05 -3.74
C GLY A 29 -12.49 1.02 -3.01
N MET A 30 -12.85 1.26 -1.74
CA MET A 30 -12.58 2.51 -0.98
C MET A 30 -13.57 3.61 -1.32
N GLU A 31 -14.86 3.33 -1.13
CA GLU A 31 -15.95 4.29 -1.34
C GLU A 31 -15.81 5.54 -0.48
N ASP A 32 -15.07 5.50 0.63
CA ASP A 32 -14.83 6.66 1.47
C ASP A 32 -13.62 7.50 1.02
N ASN A 33 -12.76 7.00 0.11
CA ASN A 33 -11.59 7.73 -0.35
C ASN A 33 -11.94 8.63 -1.56
N THR A 34 -11.94 9.94 -1.33
CA THR A 34 -12.29 10.96 -2.32
C THR A 34 -11.40 10.93 -3.57
N TRP A 35 -10.12 10.55 -3.44
CA TRP A 35 -9.22 10.43 -4.58
C TRP A 35 -9.56 9.24 -5.48
N MET A 36 -9.89 8.10 -4.87
CA MET A 36 -10.31 6.90 -5.58
C MET A 36 -11.65 7.10 -6.28
N GLN A 37 -12.61 7.79 -5.63
CA GLN A 37 -13.87 8.20 -6.27
C GLN A 37 -13.62 9.10 -7.48
N MET A 38 -12.77 10.13 -7.33
CA MET A 38 -12.44 11.03 -8.41
C MET A 38 -11.80 10.30 -9.59
N LEU A 39 -10.84 9.40 -9.34
CA LEU A 39 -10.24 8.58 -10.40
C LEU A 39 -11.26 7.69 -11.08
N GLY A 40 -12.16 7.04 -10.32
CA GLY A 40 -13.26 6.26 -10.90
C GLY A 40 -14.15 7.09 -11.83
N ALA A 41 -14.49 8.32 -11.45
CA ALA A 41 -15.26 9.23 -12.30
C ALA A 41 -14.49 9.64 -13.57
N LEU A 42 -13.18 9.87 -13.47
CA LEU A 42 -12.32 10.19 -14.62
C LEU A 42 -12.15 9.00 -15.56
N PHE A 43 -12.02 7.78 -15.03
CA PHE A 43 -11.97 6.55 -15.82
C PHE A 43 -13.29 6.31 -16.56
N ALA A 44 -14.43 6.57 -15.93
CA ALA A 44 -15.72 6.49 -16.61
C ALA A 44 -15.82 7.48 -17.79
N LYS A 45 -15.27 8.70 -17.67
CA LYS A 45 -15.17 9.65 -18.80
C LYS A 45 -14.24 9.16 -19.90
N PHE A 46 -13.10 8.57 -19.54
CA PHE A 46 -12.19 7.94 -20.49
C PHE A 46 -12.89 6.80 -21.27
N SER A 47 -13.60 5.90 -20.59
CA SER A 47 -14.33 4.80 -21.24
C SER A 47 -15.44 5.26 -22.19
N ARG A 48 -16.01 6.45 -21.97
CA ARG A 48 -16.97 7.09 -22.88
C ARG A 48 -16.31 7.93 -23.97
N HIS A 49 -14.97 7.87 -24.09
CA HIS A 49 -14.18 8.62 -25.07
C HIS A 49 -14.29 10.15 -24.91
N GLU A 50 -14.72 10.63 -23.74
CA GLU A 50 -14.79 12.06 -23.44
C GLU A 50 -13.40 12.62 -23.12
N TYR A 51 -12.54 11.82 -22.47
CA TYR A 51 -11.15 12.15 -22.12
C TYR A 51 -10.19 11.11 -22.71
N THR A 52 -8.94 11.52 -22.89
CA THR A 52 -7.80 10.60 -23.07
C THR A 52 -7.15 10.28 -21.72
N LEU A 53 -6.29 9.26 -21.64
CA LEU A 53 -5.57 8.95 -20.39
C LEU A 53 -4.61 10.09 -19.98
N GLU A 54 -4.06 10.83 -20.94
CA GLU A 54 -3.24 12.02 -20.67
C GLU A 54 -4.05 13.11 -19.97
N VAL A 55 -5.31 13.32 -20.39
CA VAL A 55 -6.22 14.27 -19.73
C VAL A 55 -6.55 13.82 -18.31
N VAL A 56 -6.82 12.54 -18.10
CA VAL A 56 -7.05 11.96 -16.77
C VAL A 56 -5.83 12.19 -15.87
N ARG A 57 -4.64 11.90 -16.40
CA ARG A 57 -3.36 12.12 -15.69
C ARG A 57 -3.13 13.57 -15.33
N ASP A 58 -3.24 14.46 -16.28
CA ASP A 58 -2.95 15.88 -16.04
C ASP A 58 -3.97 16.48 -15.09
N TYR A 59 -5.23 16.04 -15.14
CA TYR A 59 -6.25 16.42 -14.15
C TYR A 59 -5.86 15.94 -12.75
N PHE A 60 -5.58 14.65 -12.57
CA PHE A 60 -5.22 14.06 -11.29
C PHE A 60 -3.97 14.72 -10.69
N ARG A 61 -2.92 14.88 -11.50
CA ARG A 61 -1.67 15.55 -11.12
C ARG A 61 -1.90 16.99 -10.67
N ARG A 62 -2.75 17.75 -11.39
CA ARG A 62 -3.09 19.12 -10.99
C ARG A 62 -3.83 19.18 -9.65
N GLN A 63 -4.76 18.26 -9.41
CA GLN A 63 -5.48 18.21 -8.12
C GLN A 63 -4.53 17.87 -6.97
N LEU A 64 -3.65 16.88 -7.15
CA LEU A 64 -2.64 16.54 -6.14
C LEU A 64 -1.69 17.71 -5.84
N HIS A 65 -1.21 18.42 -6.87
CA HIS A 65 -0.38 19.60 -6.68
C HIS A 65 -1.12 20.72 -5.97
N ARG A 66 -2.39 20.96 -6.32
CA ARG A 66 -3.20 22.00 -5.68
C ARG A 66 -3.36 21.76 -4.18
N GLU A 67 -3.59 20.50 -3.79
CA GLU A 67 -3.84 20.16 -2.39
C GLU A 67 -2.56 19.96 -1.58
N PHE A 68 -1.51 19.40 -2.19
CA PHE A 68 -0.21 19.21 -1.53
C PHE A 68 0.93 19.78 -2.40
N PRO A 69 1.02 21.12 -2.52
CA PRO A 69 1.97 21.78 -3.44
C PRO A 69 3.43 21.50 -3.12
N ASN A 70 3.75 21.22 -1.85
CA ASN A 70 5.11 20.90 -1.39
C ASN A 70 5.51 19.44 -1.63
N VAL A 71 4.53 18.55 -1.84
CA VAL A 71 4.77 17.11 -2.06
C VAL A 71 4.73 16.80 -3.55
N PHE A 72 3.67 17.22 -4.25
CA PHE A 72 3.47 16.95 -5.67
C PHE A 72 3.89 18.14 -6.52
N VAL A 73 5.16 18.51 -6.46
CA VAL A 73 5.71 19.65 -7.21
C VAL A 73 5.77 19.33 -8.70
N PHE A 74 5.32 20.25 -9.56
CA PHE A 74 5.57 20.14 -11.00
C PHE A 74 7.07 20.09 -11.31
N SER A 75 7.42 19.47 -12.44
CA SER A 75 8.81 19.27 -12.90
C SER A 75 9.77 18.50 -11.98
N ARG A 76 9.37 18.04 -10.79
CA ARG A 76 10.17 17.13 -9.94
C ARG A 76 9.79 15.67 -10.13
N PHE A 77 10.74 14.77 -9.85
CA PHE A 77 10.43 13.35 -9.69
C PHE A 77 9.54 13.15 -8.48
N ILE A 78 8.61 12.21 -8.59
CA ILE A 78 7.73 11.80 -7.50
C ILE A 78 7.81 10.28 -7.36
N SER A 79 7.76 9.79 -6.12
CA SER A 79 7.65 8.36 -5.86
C SER A 79 6.21 7.90 -6.07
N ILE A 80 6.03 6.73 -6.69
CA ILE A 80 4.75 6.05 -6.76
C ILE A 80 4.21 5.74 -5.37
N GLU A 81 5.09 5.40 -4.43
CA GLU A 81 4.74 5.22 -3.02
C GLU A 81 3.99 6.44 -2.48
N SER A 82 4.47 7.66 -2.77
CA SER A 82 3.81 8.89 -2.33
C SER A 82 2.42 9.09 -2.94
N ILE A 83 2.22 8.68 -4.19
CA ILE A 83 0.91 8.72 -4.84
C ILE A 83 -0.01 7.67 -4.20
N MET A 84 0.45 6.43 -4.07
CA MET A 84 -0.32 5.32 -3.51
C MET A 84 -0.67 5.55 -2.04
N MET A 85 0.22 6.18 -1.26
CA MET A 85 -0.06 6.59 0.13
C MET A 85 -1.24 7.55 0.24
N LYS A 86 -1.50 8.38 -0.78
CA LYS A 86 -2.68 9.26 -0.79
C LYS A 86 -3.93 8.54 -1.25
N LEU A 87 -3.79 7.73 -2.30
CA LEU A 87 -4.90 6.97 -2.88
C LEU A 87 -5.47 5.90 -1.94
N LEU A 88 -4.60 5.26 -1.16
CA LEU A 88 -4.96 4.13 -0.30
C LEU A 88 -5.08 4.51 1.18
N LYS A 89 -5.08 5.80 1.51
CA LYS A 89 -5.32 6.27 2.87
C LYS A 89 -6.80 6.09 3.23
N GLY A 90 -7.08 5.35 4.30
CA GLY A 90 -8.40 5.30 4.94
C GLY A 90 -8.46 6.18 6.19
N ASP A 91 -9.66 6.29 6.75
CA ASP A 91 -9.88 6.97 8.03
C ASP A 91 -9.55 6.05 9.22
N ASN A 92 -9.71 4.74 9.04
CA ASN A 92 -9.41 3.74 10.04
C ASN A 92 -7.97 3.20 9.91
N PRO A 93 -7.31 2.81 11.03
CA PRO A 93 -6.04 2.11 10.97
C PRO A 93 -6.15 0.81 10.19
N PHE A 94 -5.32 0.65 9.16
CA PHE A 94 -5.17 -0.60 8.41
C PHE A 94 -4.23 -1.57 9.12
N LEU A 95 -3.12 -1.05 9.65
CA LEU A 95 -2.10 -1.82 10.36
C LEU A 95 -1.83 -1.17 11.73
N MET A 96 -1.81 -1.99 12.77
CA MET A 96 -1.32 -1.61 14.09
C MET A 96 -0.05 -2.40 14.41
N VAL A 97 0.93 -1.72 14.99
CA VAL A 97 2.18 -2.32 15.46
C VAL A 97 2.22 -2.19 16.98
N MET A 98 2.37 -3.32 17.66
CA MET A 98 2.42 -3.44 19.12
C MET A 98 3.73 -4.09 19.54
N HIS A 99 4.28 -3.72 20.68
CA HIS A 99 5.19 -4.59 21.43
C HIS A 99 4.35 -5.55 22.28
N LYS A 100 4.70 -6.83 22.29
CA LYS A 100 4.06 -7.83 23.17
C LYS A 100 5.12 -8.65 23.88
N CYS A 101 4.91 -8.93 25.16
CA CYS A 101 5.75 -9.84 25.92
C CYS A 101 5.07 -11.20 26.11
N THR A 102 5.83 -12.19 26.57
CA THR A 102 5.32 -13.56 26.81
C THR A 102 4.27 -13.66 27.91
N ALA A 103 4.19 -12.65 28.79
CA ALA A 103 3.17 -12.55 29.84
C ALA A 103 1.85 -11.93 29.33
N GLY A 104 1.80 -11.47 28.07
CA GLY A 104 0.60 -10.89 27.45
C GLY A 104 0.42 -9.39 27.64
N HIS A 105 1.40 -8.68 28.19
CA HIS A 105 1.38 -7.21 28.21
C HIS A 105 1.63 -6.67 26.80
N GLU A 106 0.91 -5.60 26.43
CA GLU A 106 0.96 -5.00 25.11
C GLU A 106 1.16 -3.48 25.19
N GLU A 107 2.07 -2.96 24.36
CA GLU A 107 2.33 -1.52 24.25
C GLU A 107 2.19 -1.06 22.78
N PRO A 108 1.39 -0.03 22.49
CA PRO A 108 1.24 0.48 21.13
C PRO A 108 2.52 1.17 20.66
N LYS A 109 2.99 0.83 19.46
CA LYS A 109 4.16 1.45 18.85
C LYS A 109 3.80 2.41 17.73
N SER A 110 2.96 1.97 16.81
CA SER A 110 2.54 2.80 15.68
C SER A 110 1.26 2.28 15.03
N THR A 111 0.64 3.15 14.24
CA THR A 111 -0.54 2.85 13.44
C THR A 111 -0.31 3.36 12.03
N GLN A 112 -0.88 2.66 11.05
CA GLN A 112 -0.84 3.04 9.64
C GLN A 112 -2.25 2.92 9.07
N ASN A 113 -2.78 4.05 8.56
CA ASN A 113 -4.13 4.08 7.96
C ASN A 113 -4.11 3.82 6.45
N CYS A 114 -2.94 3.80 5.83
CA CYS A 114 -2.81 3.48 4.41
C CYS A 114 -2.85 1.97 4.18
N CYS A 115 -3.65 1.52 3.22
CA CYS A 115 -3.75 0.12 2.77
C CYS A 115 -2.51 -0.28 1.94
N MET A 116 -1.35 -0.32 2.57
CA MET A 116 -0.08 -0.63 1.93
C MET A 116 0.77 -1.55 2.82
N VAL A 117 1.44 -2.53 2.21
CA VAL A 117 2.50 -3.30 2.85
C VAL A 117 3.82 -2.80 2.29
N VAL A 118 4.74 -2.41 3.16
CA VAL A 118 6.09 -1.98 2.78
C VAL A 118 7.07 -2.93 3.45
N PRO A 119 7.49 -4.03 2.77
CA PRO A 119 8.44 -4.95 3.34
C PRO A 119 9.75 -4.27 3.73
N THR A 120 10.13 -4.43 4.99
CA THR A 120 11.37 -3.91 5.58
C THR A 120 12.17 -5.05 6.20
N SER A 121 13.27 -4.72 6.90
CA SER A 121 13.96 -5.67 7.76
C SER A 121 13.00 -6.29 8.78
N THR A 122 13.08 -7.61 8.95
CA THR A 122 12.41 -8.38 10.01
C THR A 122 13.42 -8.88 11.06
N GLY A 123 14.46 -8.07 11.30
CA GLY A 123 15.55 -8.40 12.22
C GLY A 123 16.41 -9.54 11.68
N SER A 124 16.61 -10.57 12.50
CA SER A 124 17.35 -11.78 12.12
C SER A 124 16.57 -12.73 11.22
N MET A 125 15.25 -12.57 11.12
CA MET A 125 14.42 -13.42 10.27
C MET A 125 14.58 -12.99 8.82
N ARG A 126 14.92 -13.94 7.94
CA ARG A 126 14.98 -13.69 6.50
C ARG A 126 13.60 -13.91 5.89
N TRP A 127 13.36 -13.21 4.79
CA TRP A 127 12.21 -13.44 3.93
C TRP A 127 12.64 -13.27 2.48
N SER A 128 12.02 -14.05 1.61
CA SER A 128 12.24 -14.06 0.17
C SER A 128 10.96 -13.78 -0.61
N THR A 129 9.80 -13.87 0.05
CA THR A 129 8.46 -13.60 -0.49
C THR A 129 7.71 -12.60 0.40
N VAL A 130 6.66 -11.98 -0.14
CA VAL A 130 5.76 -11.09 0.62
C VAL A 130 5.02 -11.89 1.70
N GLN A 131 4.63 -13.14 1.40
CA GLN A 131 3.99 -14.01 2.38
C GLN A 131 4.90 -14.28 3.58
N GLU A 132 6.18 -14.58 3.35
CA GLU A 132 7.17 -14.78 4.43
C GLU A 132 7.35 -13.51 5.26
N TYR A 133 7.43 -12.34 4.62
CA TYR A 133 7.47 -11.07 5.33
C TYR A 133 6.24 -10.90 6.25
N ILE A 134 5.04 -11.12 5.73
CA ILE A 134 3.79 -11.01 6.51
C ILE A 134 3.77 -12.01 7.68
N ASN A 135 4.26 -13.23 7.45
CA ASN A 135 4.33 -14.25 8.49
C ASN A 135 5.33 -13.87 9.59
N ASN A 136 6.49 -13.35 9.20
CA ASN A 136 7.51 -12.84 10.12
C ASN A 136 6.96 -11.69 10.99
N CYS A 137 6.17 -10.80 10.39
CA CYS A 137 5.54 -9.68 11.09
C CYS A 137 4.57 -10.09 12.22
N ARG A 138 4.18 -11.37 12.31
CA ARG A 138 3.36 -11.87 13.42
C ARG A 138 4.10 -11.89 14.74
N ALA A 139 5.42 -11.99 14.76
CA ALA A 139 6.24 -11.95 15.97
C ALA A 139 7.71 -11.69 15.60
N MET A 140 8.08 -10.42 15.44
CA MET A 140 9.44 -10.04 15.09
C MET A 140 10.30 -9.78 16.33
N PRO A 141 11.54 -10.28 16.38
CA PRO A 141 12.51 -9.83 17.37
C PRO A 141 12.69 -8.30 17.27
N PRO A 142 12.94 -7.62 18.40
CA PRO A 142 13.23 -6.19 18.38
C PRO A 142 14.54 -5.94 17.62
N MET A 143 14.59 -4.85 16.84
CA MET A 143 15.79 -4.50 16.05
C MET A 143 17.00 -4.13 16.92
N PHE A 144 16.77 -3.78 18.19
CA PHE A 144 17.81 -3.52 19.18
C PHE A 144 17.66 -4.55 20.30
N ASN A 145 18.79 -5.11 20.76
CA ASN A 145 18.82 -6.00 21.91
C ASN A 145 18.19 -5.29 23.12
N GLY A 146 17.27 -5.97 23.83
CA GLY A 146 16.80 -5.53 25.15
C GLY A 146 15.56 -4.64 25.19
N ALA A 147 14.60 -4.80 24.27
CA ALA A 147 13.25 -4.27 24.52
C ALA A 147 12.58 -5.16 25.58
N GLU A 148 12.71 -4.78 26.86
CA GLU A 148 12.10 -5.48 27.99
C GLU A 148 10.77 -4.83 28.37
N CYS A 149 9.79 -5.66 28.73
CA CYS A 149 8.49 -5.20 29.20
C CYS A 149 8.66 -4.46 30.53
N ALA A 150 8.13 -3.23 30.62
CA ALA A 150 8.24 -2.43 31.84
C ALA A 150 7.52 -3.07 33.05
N GLU A 151 6.53 -3.94 32.81
CA GLU A 151 5.72 -4.56 33.86
C GLU A 151 6.32 -5.86 34.41
N CYS A 152 6.89 -6.72 33.55
CA CYS A 152 7.38 -8.05 33.95
C CYS A 152 8.85 -8.31 33.64
N GLY A 153 9.56 -7.39 32.98
CA GLY A 153 10.96 -7.54 32.58
C GLY A 153 11.22 -8.58 31.49
N ALA A 154 10.18 -9.20 30.93
CA ALA A 154 10.34 -10.18 29.87
C ALA A 154 10.66 -9.51 28.52
N ASP A 155 11.36 -10.23 27.65
CA ASP A 155 11.61 -9.78 26.28
C ASP A 155 10.31 -9.47 25.53
N MET A 156 10.31 -8.35 24.82
CA MET A 156 9.22 -7.95 23.94
C MET A 156 9.53 -8.26 22.48
N VAL A 157 8.50 -8.67 21.76
CA VAL A 157 8.51 -8.84 20.30
C VAL A 157 7.56 -7.85 19.64
N LEU A 158 7.83 -7.51 18.39
CA LEU A 158 6.97 -6.67 17.56
C LEU A 158 5.90 -7.51 16.88
N HIS A 159 4.64 -7.16 17.12
CA HIS A 159 3.48 -7.76 16.48
C HIS A 159 2.82 -6.76 15.55
N HIS A 160 2.64 -7.16 14.30
CA HIS A 160 1.85 -6.43 13.32
C HIS A 160 0.46 -7.06 13.25
N THR A 161 -0.58 -6.24 13.33
CA THR A 161 -1.96 -6.67 13.24
C THR A 161 -2.68 -5.87 12.17
N PHE A 162 -3.13 -6.56 11.12
CA PHE A 162 -3.96 -5.97 10.08
C PHE A 162 -5.41 -5.97 10.54
N MET A 163 -6.06 -4.82 10.46
CA MET A 163 -7.36 -4.57 11.08
C MET A 163 -8.54 -4.94 10.18
N TYR A 164 -8.36 -4.83 8.86
CA TYR A 164 -9.37 -5.16 7.86
C TYR A 164 -8.71 -5.51 6.52
N SER A 165 -9.47 -6.16 5.63
CA SER A 165 -9.02 -6.50 4.27
C SER A 165 -9.54 -5.47 3.24
N PRO A 166 -8.69 -4.55 2.76
CA PRO A 166 -9.10 -3.61 1.72
C PRO A 166 -9.28 -4.31 0.37
N SER A 167 -10.19 -3.82 -0.47
CA SER A 167 -10.41 -4.37 -1.82
C SER A 167 -9.24 -4.12 -2.78
N ILE A 168 -8.30 -3.25 -2.41
CA ILE A 168 -7.04 -2.97 -3.10
C ILE A 168 -5.96 -2.85 -2.04
N LEU A 169 -4.86 -3.57 -2.22
CA LEU A 169 -3.70 -3.53 -1.35
C LEU A 169 -2.46 -3.26 -2.21
N ALA A 170 -1.71 -2.22 -1.88
CA ALA A 170 -0.41 -1.98 -2.52
C ALA A 170 0.69 -2.69 -1.74
N VAL A 171 1.65 -3.28 -2.46
CA VAL A 171 2.90 -3.77 -1.87
C VAL A 171 4.04 -2.95 -2.48
N CYS A 172 4.74 -2.17 -1.67
CA CYS A 172 5.86 -1.36 -2.10
C CYS A 172 7.16 -2.03 -1.69
N ILE A 173 7.85 -2.63 -2.66
CA ILE A 173 9.07 -3.39 -2.43
C ILE A 173 10.25 -2.56 -2.95
N ALA A 174 11.21 -2.30 -2.06
CA ALA A 174 12.46 -1.64 -2.41
C ALA A 174 13.65 -2.43 -1.84
N HIS A 175 14.80 -2.35 -2.52
CA HIS A 175 16.07 -2.89 -2.04
C HIS A 175 16.07 -4.41 -1.75
N THR A 176 15.28 -5.19 -2.49
CA THR A 176 15.32 -6.66 -2.44
C THR A 176 15.28 -7.25 -3.85
N THR A 177 15.75 -8.49 -3.98
CA THR A 177 15.66 -9.31 -5.19
C THR A 177 14.41 -10.22 -5.19
N THR A 178 13.51 -10.04 -4.21
CA THR A 178 12.25 -10.80 -4.11
C THR A 178 11.41 -10.60 -5.37
N PRO A 179 11.07 -11.68 -6.10
CA PRO A 179 10.13 -11.58 -7.20
C PRO A 179 8.72 -11.25 -6.66
N PRO A 180 7.86 -10.65 -7.50
CA PRO A 180 6.48 -10.39 -7.11
C PRO A 180 5.70 -11.71 -6.92
N ASP A 181 5.07 -11.88 -5.76
CA ASP A 181 4.20 -13.01 -5.50
C ASP A 181 2.89 -12.88 -6.31
N MET A 182 2.51 -13.94 -7.02
CA MET A 182 1.24 -13.96 -7.77
C MET A 182 0.01 -13.88 -6.87
N SER A 183 0.13 -14.37 -5.64
CA SER A 183 -0.88 -14.22 -4.60
C SER A 183 -0.27 -14.40 -3.22
N PHE A 184 -0.86 -13.76 -2.22
CA PHE A 184 -0.51 -13.95 -0.81
C PHE A 184 -1.77 -13.81 0.06
N GLU A 185 -1.66 -14.24 1.32
CA GLU A 185 -2.71 -14.18 2.32
C GLU A 185 -2.38 -13.14 3.39
N LEU A 186 -3.34 -12.25 3.61
CA LEU A 186 -3.30 -11.26 4.69
C LEU A 186 -4.10 -11.79 5.89
N PRO A 187 -3.46 -12.06 7.05
CA PRO A 187 -4.18 -12.51 8.23
C PRO A 187 -5.01 -11.37 8.83
N ILE A 188 -6.30 -11.60 9.06
CA ILE A 188 -7.25 -10.65 9.64
C ILE A 188 -8.06 -11.37 10.71
N GLY A 189 -7.87 -10.99 11.98
CA GLY A 189 -8.44 -11.70 13.12
C GLY A 189 -8.01 -13.17 13.12
N GLU A 190 -8.98 -14.09 13.20
CA GLU A 190 -8.74 -15.54 13.12
C GLU A 190 -8.69 -16.08 11.69
N GLY A 191 -9.00 -15.25 10.69
CA GLY A 191 -9.06 -15.63 9.29
C GLY A 191 -7.91 -15.10 8.45
N ALA A 192 -7.97 -15.35 7.15
CA ALA A 192 -7.07 -14.76 6.17
C ALA A 192 -7.83 -14.37 4.89
N THR A 193 -7.43 -13.25 4.29
CA THR A 193 -7.93 -12.83 2.97
C THR A 193 -6.84 -13.05 1.93
N ARG A 194 -7.16 -13.77 0.87
CA ARG A 194 -6.25 -13.98 -0.26
C ARG A 194 -6.29 -12.80 -1.23
N TYR A 195 -5.12 -12.26 -1.53
CA TYR A 195 -4.90 -11.26 -2.57
C TYR A 195 -4.24 -11.90 -3.78
N THR A 196 -4.65 -11.48 -4.96
CA THR A 196 -4.03 -11.87 -6.23
C THR A 196 -3.43 -10.63 -6.89
N LEU A 197 -2.25 -10.80 -7.47
CA LEU A 197 -1.53 -9.75 -8.17
C LEU A 197 -2.30 -9.29 -9.41
N MET A 198 -2.54 -7.98 -9.52
CA MET A 198 -3.27 -7.37 -10.64
C MET A 198 -2.40 -6.47 -11.52
N GLY A 199 -1.23 -6.07 -11.04
CA GLY A 199 -0.30 -5.21 -11.77
C GLY A 199 0.97 -4.98 -10.97
N ILE A 200 2.07 -4.68 -11.67
CA ILE A 200 3.38 -4.38 -11.08
C ILE A 200 3.85 -3.08 -11.69
N VAL A 201 4.41 -2.17 -10.88
CA VAL A 201 5.22 -1.07 -11.41
C VAL A 201 6.68 -1.33 -11.09
N TYR A 202 7.52 -1.34 -12.12
CA TYR A 202 8.97 -1.40 -11.98
C TYR A 202 9.55 0.01 -12.01
N HIS A 203 10.61 0.20 -11.23
CA HIS A 203 11.44 1.40 -11.26
C HIS A 203 12.86 1.02 -11.70
N GLY A 204 13.35 1.65 -12.76
CA GLY A 204 14.69 1.45 -13.30
C GLY A 204 15.12 2.68 -14.09
N ASP A 205 16.41 3.05 -14.00
CA ASP A 205 17.01 4.17 -14.74
C ASP A 205 16.24 5.51 -14.60
N ALA A 206 15.77 5.81 -13.38
CA ALA A 206 14.95 7.00 -13.05
C ALA A 206 13.59 7.08 -13.77
N HIS A 207 13.11 5.96 -14.32
CA HIS A 207 11.81 5.82 -14.97
C HIS A 207 10.96 4.74 -14.31
N PHE A 208 9.64 4.87 -14.46
CA PHE A 208 8.67 3.87 -14.02
C PHE A 208 7.97 3.25 -15.23
N THR A 209 7.78 1.93 -15.21
CA THR A 209 7.03 1.18 -16.22
C THR A 209 6.06 0.22 -15.55
N SER A 210 4.87 0.09 -16.12
CA SER A 210 3.77 -0.75 -15.65
C SER A 210 3.24 -1.66 -16.75
#